data_AF-A0AAE0V3D4-F1
#
_entry.id   AF-A0AAE0V3D4-F1
#
_cell.length_a   1.000
_cell.length_b   1.000
_cell.length_c   1.000
_cell.angle_alpha   90.00
_cell.angle_beta   90.00
_cell.angle_gamma   90.00
#
_symmetry.space_group_name_H-M   'P 1'
#
loop_
_entity.id
_entity.type
_entity.pdbx_description
1 polymer ?
#
loop_
_entity_poly.entity_id
_entity_poly.type
_entity_poly.pdbx_seq_one_letter_code
_entity_poly.pdbx_strand_id
1 'polypeptide(L)'
;MRVSTSKSKAMVLDRKNVACTLQVGGEVLPQVEEFKYLGVLFTSEGRMDREIDRRIGAVAAVMRSMYRSVVVKKELSRKAKLSIYQSIYAPTLTYGHELWVMTERVRSQIQVVEMSFLRRVAGRFFRDRVRRSVTREELGVEPLLLHIERGQLRWLGHLFLDASWTSPWRGVPGMPHREEAPGKTQDTLERLCLSAGLGTPWGPSGRAGGSG
;
A
#
# COMPACT_ATOMS: atom_id res chain seq x y z
N MET A 1 -4.42 28.32 11.12
CA MET A 1 -4.83 27.52 9.93
C MET A 1 -6.28 27.90 9.59
N ARG A 2 -6.57 28.34 8.36
CA ARG A 2 -7.93 28.70 7.92
C ARG A 2 -8.50 27.54 7.11
N VAL A 3 -9.60 26.94 7.56
CA VAL A 3 -10.24 25.78 6.91
C VAL A 3 -11.40 26.26 6.04
N SER A 4 -11.47 25.77 4.80
CA SER A 4 -12.56 26.07 3.87
C SER A 4 -13.70 25.08 4.10
N THR A 5 -14.76 25.53 4.75
CA THR A 5 -15.97 24.75 5.06
C THR A 5 -16.62 24.16 3.82
N SER A 6 -16.64 24.90 2.70
CA SER A 6 -17.19 24.44 1.42
C SER A 6 -16.46 23.26 0.77
N LYS A 7 -15.17 23.06 1.09
CA LYS A 7 -14.35 21.93 0.58
C LYS A 7 -14.19 20.82 1.60
N SER A 8 -14.58 21.06 2.85
CA SER A 8 -14.42 20.14 3.96
C SER A 8 -15.69 19.33 4.17
N LYS A 9 -15.52 18.05 4.52
CA LYS A 9 -16.59 17.13 4.86
C LYS A 9 -16.20 16.40 6.14
N ALA A 10 -17.18 16.03 6.95
CA ALA A 10 -16.97 15.23 8.14
C ALA A 10 -17.18 13.75 7.80
N MET A 11 -16.38 12.87 8.38
CA MET A 11 -16.57 11.42 8.29
C MET A 11 -16.38 10.84 9.67
N VAL A 12 -17.34 10.03 10.11
CA VAL A 12 -17.26 9.30 11.37
C VAL A 12 -16.78 7.89 11.05
N LEU A 13 -15.70 7.46 11.71
CA LEU A 13 -15.18 6.10 11.61
C LEU A 13 -15.70 5.28 12.79
N ASP A 14 -16.81 4.57 12.58
CA ASP A 14 -17.40 3.68 13.59
C ASP A 14 -18.10 2.51 12.90
N ARG A 15 -18.20 1.37 13.59
CA ARG A 15 -18.99 0.21 13.15
C ARG A 15 -20.49 0.49 13.16
N LYS A 16 -20.92 1.47 13.95
CA LYS A 16 -22.31 1.94 14.02
C LYS A 16 -22.44 3.25 13.26
N ASN A 17 -23.58 3.45 12.60
CA ASN A 17 -23.88 4.74 11.97
C ASN A 17 -24.22 5.75 13.07
N VAL A 18 -23.23 6.55 13.46
CA VAL A 18 -23.38 7.61 14.46
C VAL A 18 -23.45 8.95 13.73
N ALA A 19 -24.51 9.70 13.99
CA ALA A 19 -24.59 11.09 13.56
C ALA A 19 -23.69 11.94 14.46
N CYS A 20 -22.73 12.64 13.86
CA CYS A 20 -21.84 13.57 14.54
C CYS A 20 -21.86 14.91 13.82
N THR A 21 -22.32 15.95 14.51
CA THR A 21 -22.35 17.31 13.97
C THR A 21 -21.02 18.00 14.25
N LEU A 22 -20.17 18.10 13.22
CA LEU A 22 -18.91 18.83 13.30
C LEU A 22 -19.11 20.26 12.76
N GLN A 23 -18.72 21.26 13.56
CA GLN A 23 -18.80 22.67 13.18
C GLN A 23 -17.41 23.29 13.05
N VAL A 24 -17.21 24.09 11.99
CA VAL A 24 -15.98 24.84 11.76
C VAL A 24 -16.36 26.27 11.41
N GLY A 25 -15.95 27.23 12.24
CA GLY A 25 -16.25 28.66 12.00
C GLY A 25 -17.74 29.01 12.02
N GLY A 26 -18.56 28.25 12.76
CA GLY A 26 -20.01 28.43 12.85
C GLY A 26 -20.81 27.72 11.74
N GLU A 27 -20.16 27.11 10.76
CA GLU A 27 -20.81 26.31 9.72
C GLU A 27 -20.71 24.81 10.04
N VAL A 28 -21.81 24.08 9.81
CA VAL A 28 -21.87 22.62 9.97
C VAL A 28 -21.29 21.95 8.74
N LEU A 29 -20.31 21.06 8.92
CA LEU A 29 -19.77 20.27 7.83
C LEU A 29 -20.70 19.09 7.50
N PRO A 30 -20.95 18.80 6.21
CA PRO A 30 -21.76 17.64 5.83
C PRO A 30 -21.03 16.36 6.22
N GLN A 31 -21.74 15.47 6.92
CA GLN A 31 -21.26 14.12 7.22
C GLN A 31 -21.41 13.23 5.98
N VAL A 32 -20.36 12.49 5.62
CA VAL A 32 -20.34 11.57 4.47
C VAL A 32 -19.85 10.18 4.85
N GLU A 33 -20.37 9.18 4.16
CA GLU A 33 -19.96 7.78 4.30
C GLU A 33 -18.79 7.41 3.39
N GLU A 34 -18.64 8.12 2.27
CA GLU A 34 -17.55 7.92 1.32
C GLU A 34 -16.85 9.25 1.05
N PHE A 35 -15.52 9.23 1.09
CA PHE A 35 -14.72 10.41 0.81
C PHE A 35 -13.47 10.03 0.03
N LYS A 36 -13.26 10.72 -1.10
CA LYS A 36 -12.07 10.53 -1.93
C LYS A 36 -11.03 11.59 -1.55
N TYR A 37 -9.91 11.15 -1.01
CA TYR A 37 -8.79 12.01 -0.64
C TYR A 37 -7.54 11.58 -1.38
N LEU A 38 -6.90 12.53 -2.09
CA LEU A 38 -5.70 12.28 -2.90
C LEU A 38 -5.82 11.05 -3.81
N GLY A 39 -7.01 10.81 -4.36
CA GLY A 39 -7.24 9.68 -5.23
C GLY A 39 -7.57 8.36 -4.52
N VAL A 40 -7.46 8.24 -3.20
CA VAL A 40 -7.85 7.06 -2.40
C VAL A 40 -9.26 7.23 -1.85
N LEU A 41 -10.10 6.19 -1.95
CA LEU A 41 -11.45 6.18 -1.38
C LEU A 41 -11.41 5.69 0.08
N PHE A 42 -11.95 6.50 0.98
CA PHE A 42 -12.18 6.16 2.39
C PHE A 42 -13.67 5.91 2.62
N THR A 43 -13.99 4.96 3.49
CA THR A 43 -15.35 4.62 3.91
C THR A 43 -15.52 4.86 5.41
N SER A 44 -16.72 5.24 5.85
CA SER A 44 -17.04 5.42 7.27
C SER A 44 -16.87 4.14 8.10
N GLU A 45 -16.96 2.97 7.47
CA GLU A 45 -16.73 1.68 8.13
C GLU A 45 -15.24 1.37 8.36
N GLY A 46 -14.33 2.18 7.79
CA GLY A 46 -12.90 1.94 7.81
C GLY A 46 -12.43 0.76 6.96
N ARG A 47 -13.31 0.20 6.11
CA ARG A 47 -12.97 -0.91 5.21
C ARG A 47 -12.36 -0.39 3.91
N MET A 48 -11.29 -1.04 3.46
CA MET A 48 -10.58 -0.70 2.22
C MET A 48 -11.01 -1.54 1.02
N ASP A 49 -11.94 -2.48 1.19
CA ASP A 49 -12.39 -3.40 0.12
C ASP A 49 -12.85 -2.64 -1.12
N ARG A 50 -13.63 -1.56 -0.94
CA ARG A 50 -14.16 -0.75 -2.06
C ARG A 50 -13.07 0.01 -2.81
N GLU A 51 -12.03 0.48 -2.12
CA GLU A 51 -10.89 1.11 -2.80
C GLU A 51 -10.10 0.07 -3.59
N ILE A 52 -9.87 -1.12 -3.01
CA ILE A 52 -9.16 -2.22 -3.68
C ILE A 52 -9.92 -2.66 -4.93
N ASP A 53 -11.23 -2.88 -4.83
CA ASP A 53 -12.07 -3.24 -5.97
C ASP A 53 -12.05 -2.14 -7.06
N ARG A 54 -12.02 -0.86 -6.65
CA ARG A 54 -11.88 0.26 -7.59
C ARG A 54 -10.54 0.23 -8.34
N ARG A 55 -9.44 -0.11 -7.66
CA ARG A 55 -8.11 -0.27 -8.27
C ARG A 55 -8.06 -1.47 -9.20
N ILE A 56 -8.64 -2.59 -8.81
CA ILE A 56 -8.79 -3.77 -9.67
C ILE A 56 -9.59 -3.40 -10.93
N GLY A 57 -10.69 -2.66 -10.79
CA GLY A 57 -11.48 -2.17 -11.91
C GLY A 57 -10.69 -1.25 -12.86
N ALA A 58 -9.89 -0.32 -12.31
CA ALA A 58 -9.04 0.57 -13.08
C ALA A 58 -7.98 -0.21 -13.88
N VAL A 59 -7.31 -1.17 -13.24
CA VAL A 59 -6.30 -2.02 -13.86
C VAL A 59 -6.92 -2.93 -14.93
N ALA A 60 -8.14 -3.42 -14.70
CA ALA A 60 -8.88 -4.17 -15.70
C ALA A 60 -9.21 -3.31 -16.94
N ALA A 61 -9.53 -2.03 -16.76
CA ALA A 61 -9.73 -1.11 -17.88
C ALA A 61 -8.42 -0.87 -18.67
N VAL A 62 -7.31 -0.64 -17.97
CA VAL A 62 -5.96 -0.54 -18.54
C VAL A 62 -5.58 -1.80 -19.31
N MET A 63 -5.89 -2.98 -18.76
CA MET A 63 -5.66 -4.25 -19.43
C MET A 63 -6.45 -4.35 -20.73
N ARG A 64 -7.73 -3.98 -20.72
CA ARG A 64 -8.59 -4.03 -21.91
C ARG A 64 -8.09 -3.08 -23.00
N SER A 65 -7.69 -1.85 -22.65
CA SER A 65 -7.21 -0.87 -23.63
C SER A 65 -5.90 -1.31 -24.28
N MET A 66 -4.98 -1.91 -23.51
CA MET A 66 -3.67 -2.35 -24.01
C MET A 66 -3.66 -3.77 -24.58
N TYR A 67 -4.78 -4.49 -24.52
CA TYR A 67 -4.80 -5.93 -24.86
C TYR A 67 -4.29 -6.19 -26.28
N ARG A 68 -4.88 -5.51 -27.28
CA ARG A 68 -4.55 -5.70 -28.71
C ARG A 68 -3.23 -5.05 -29.12
N SER A 69 -2.94 -3.87 -28.57
CA SER A 69 -1.79 -3.05 -28.95
C SER A 69 -0.48 -3.47 -28.28
N VAL A 70 -0.55 -3.97 -27.04
CA VAL A 70 0.63 -4.31 -26.24
C VAL A 70 0.70 -5.80 -25.94
N VAL A 71 -0.32 -6.34 -25.29
CA VAL A 71 -0.21 -7.64 -24.61
C VAL A 71 -0.09 -8.79 -25.62
N VAL A 72 -0.96 -8.82 -26.62
CA VAL A 72 -0.97 -9.90 -27.65
C VAL A 72 -0.10 -9.58 -28.87
N LYS A 73 0.37 -8.34 -29.01
CA LYS A 73 1.19 -7.89 -30.14
C LYS A 73 2.52 -8.67 -30.15
N LYS A 74 2.80 -9.40 -31.24
CA LYS A 74 3.97 -10.31 -31.32
C LYS A 74 5.27 -9.55 -31.59
N GLU A 75 5.15 -8.39 -32.20
CA GLU A 75 6.24 -7.48 -32.57
C GLU A 75 6.89 -6.82 -31.35
N LEU A 76 6.18 -6.78 -30.21
CA LEU A 76 6.72 -6.27 -28.96
C LEU A 76 7.46 -7.36 -28.20
N SER A 77 8.70 -7.04 -27.82
CA SER A 77 9.51 -7.93 -26.98
C SER A 77 8.88 -8.12 -25.59
N ARG A 78 9.18 -9.27 -24.96
CA ARG A 78 8.76 -9.53 -23.57
C ARG A 78 9.23 -8.42 -22.63
N LYS A 79 10.47 -7.94 -22.81
CA LYS A 79 11.05 -6.83 -22.04
C LYS A 79 10.23 -5.55 -22.15
N ALA A 80 9.78 -5.18 -23.35
CA ALA A 80 8.93 -4.00 -23.54
C ALA A 80 7.57 -4.14 -22.83
N LYS A 81 6.94 -5.31 -22.94
CA LYS A 81 5.67 -5.60 -22.24
C LYS A 81 5.81 -5.55 -20.72
N LEU A 82 6.93 -6.05 -20.19
CA LEU A 82 7.24 -6.00 -18.76
C LEU A 82 7.55 -4.57 -18.28
N SER A 83 8.19 -3.75 -19.10
CA SER A 83 8.37 -2.32 -18.80
C SER A 83 7.02 -1.61 -18.66
N ILE A 84 6.07 -1.89 -19.55
CA ILE A 84 4.69 -1.36 -19.47
C ILE A 84 3.98 -1.87 -18.21
N TYR A 85 4.17 -3.13 -17.86
CA TYR A 85 3.65 -3.68 -16.60
C TYR A 85 4.17 -2.90 -15.39
N GLN A 86 5.48 -2.66 -15.32
CA GLN A 86 6.12 -1.97 -14.18
C GLN A 86 5.74 -0.48 -14.11
N SER A 87 5.58 0.19 -15.24
CA SER A 87 5.34 1.64 -15.30
C SER A 87 3.87 2.04 -15.24
N ILE A 88 2.96 1.20 -15.74
CA ILE A 88 1.53 1.52 -15.83
C ILE A 88 0.70 0.57 -14.98
N TYR A 89 0.83 -0.75 -15.20
CA TYR A 89 -0.08 -1.73 -14.63
C TYR A 89 0.08 -1.86 -13.10
N ALA A 90 1.31 -2.09 -12.64
CA ALA A 90 1.61 -2.26 -11.22
C ALA A 90 1.29 -1.00 -10.40
N PRO A 91 1.73 0.22 -10.79
CA PRO A 91 1.41 1.44 -10.04
C PRO A 91 -0.09 1.76 -10.01
N THR A 92 -0.83 1.45 -11.08
CA THR A 92 -2.29 1.63 -11.10
C THR A 92 -2.97 0.72 -10.07
N LEU A 93 -2.45 -0.51 -9.89
CA LEU A 93 -2.96 -1.46 -8.92
C LEU A 93 -2.56 -1.08 -7.50
N THR A 94 -1.29 -0.76 -7.27
CA THR A 94 -0.73 -0.59 -5.92
C THR A 94 -0.85 0.82 -5.36
N TYR A 95 -1.47 1.77 -6.05
CA TYR A 95 -1.60 3.12 -5.50
C TYR A 95 -2.39 3.13 -4.18
N GLY A 96 -1.78 3.69 -3.12
CA GLY A 96 -2.36 3.78 -1.78
C GLY A 96 -2.32 2.46 -0.99
N HIS A 97 -1.52 1.48 -1.43
CA HIS A 97 -1.37 0.19 -0.77
C HIS A 97 -0.82 0.29 0.66
N GLU A 98 -0.18 1.40 1.02
CA GLU A 98 0.34 1.68 2.35
C GLU A 98 -0.78 1.64 3.40
N LEU A 99 -2.01 2.00 3.01
CA LEU A 99 -3.18 2.05 3.88
C LEU A 99 -4.04 0.77 3.85
N TRP A 100 -3.66 -0.22 3.04
CA TRP A 100 -4.50 -1.40 2.84
C TRP A 100 -4.39 -2.40 3.99
N VAL A 101 -5.53 -2.99 4.36
CA VAL A 101 -5.56 -4.14 5.25
C VAL A 101 -5.33 -5.41 4.42
N MET A 102 -4.16 -6.04 4.61
CA MET A 102 -3.75 -7.23 3.86
C MET A 102 -4.42 -8.50 4.41
N THR A 103 -5.67 -8.72 3.99
CA THR A 103 -6.38 -9.99 4.24
C THR A 103 -6.02 -11.05 3.20
N GLU A 104 -6.25 -12.33 3.49
CA GLU A 104 -6.04 -13.42 2.53
C GLU A 104 -6.85 -13.26 1.23
N ARG A 105 -8.06 -12.69 1.35
CA ARG A 105 -8.89 -12.34 0.20
C ARG A 105 -8.22 -11.32 -0.69
N VAL A 106 -7.73 -10.22 -0.10
CA VAL A 106 -7.03 -9.14 -0.82
C VAL A 106 -5.73 -9.66 -1.46
N ARG A 107 -4.92 -10.43 -0.72
CA ARG A 107 -3.71 -11.08 -1.24
C ARG A 107 -4.02 -11.94 -2.47
N SER A 108 -5.08 -12.75 -2.37
CA SER A 108 -5.53 -13.61 -3.47
C SER A 108 -6.00 -12.80 -4.69
N GLN A 109 -6.79 -11.75 -4.48
CA GLN A 109 -7.25 -10.86 -5.56
C GLN A 109 -6.08 -10.20 -6.29
N ILE A 110 -5.11 -9.65 -5.56
CA ILE A 110 -3.91 -9.02 -6.14
C ILE A 110 -3.13 -10.04 -6.98
N GLN A 111 -2.90 -11.24 -6.44
CA GLN A 111 -2.20 -12.30 -7.17
C GLN A 111 -2.95 -12.72 -8.44
N VAL A 112 -4.28 -12.81 -8.41
CA VAL A 112 -5.09 -13.16 -9.59
C VAL A 112 -4.93 -12.09 -10.67
N VAL A 113 -5.04 -10.81 -10.29
CA VAL A 113 -4.93 -9.68 -11.21
C VAL A 113 -3.53 -9.60 -11.83
N GLU A 114 -2.49 -9.63 -11.00
CA GLU A 114 -1.08 -9.69 -11.44
C GLU A 114 -0.84 -10.83 -12.44
N MET A 115 -1.22 -12.06 -12.06
CA MET A 115 -0.99 -13.23 -12.89
C MET A 115 -1.78 -13.20 -14.19
N SER A 116 -2.90 -12.48 -14.23
CA SER A 116 -3.67 -12.27 -15.45
C SER A 116 -2.83 -11.54 -16.52
N PHE A 117 -2.01 -10.56 -16.14
CA PHE A 117 -1.12 -9.87 -17.07
C PHE A 117 0.08 -10.75 -17.44
N LEU A 118 0.78 -11.27 -16.41
CA LEU A 118 2.03 -12.01 -16.60
C LEU A 118 1.86 -13.27 -17.45
N ARG A 119 0.77 -14.03 -17.26
CA ARG A 119 0.50 -15.21 -18.09
C ARG A 119 0.34 -14.86 -19.56
N ARG A 120 -0.30 -13.73 -19.88
CA ARG A 120 -0.50 -13.30 -21.27
C ARG A 120 0.82 -12.86 -21.91
N VAL A 121 1.69 -12.19 -21.15
CA VAL A 121 3.07 -11.87 -21.61
C VAL A 121 3.89 -13.12 -21.86
N ALA A 122 3.75 -14.14 -21.01
CA ALA A 122 4.37 -15.45 -21.20
C ALA A 122 3.72 -16.32 -22.29
N GLY A 123 2.64 -15.83 -22.94
CA GLY A 123 1.92 -16.59 -23.97
C GLY A 123 1.12 -17.78 -23.45
N ARG A 124 0.76 -17.77 -22.16
CA ARG A 124 0.06 -18.86 -21.48
C ARG A 124 -1.44 -18.63 -21.40
N PHE A 125 -2.18 -19.70 -21.57
CA PHE A 125 -3.62 -19.76 -21.36
C PHE A 125 -3.97 -20.23 -19.96
N PHE A 126 -5.22 -20.02 -19.56
CA PHE A 126 -5.72 -20.50 -18.27
C PHE A 126 -5.61 -22.03 -18.11
N ARG A 127 -5.69 -22.78 -19.22
CA ARG A 127 -5.65 -24.25 -19.25
C ARG A 127 -4.28 -24.85 -18.95
N ASP A 128 -3.20 -24.08 -19.10
CA ASP A 128 -1.84 -24.60 -18.97
C ASP A 128 -1.49 -24.99 -17.52
N ARG A 129 -2.34 -24.64 -16.54
CA ARG A 129 -2.23 -24.96 -15.10
C ARG A 129 -0.84 -24.70 -14.50
N VAL A 130 -0.07 -23.77 -15.09
CA VAL A 130 1.30 -23.51 -14.64
C VAL A 130 1.29 -22.78 -13.29
N ARG A 131 2.15 -23.24 -12.38
CA ARG A 131 2.37 -22.61 -11.07
C ARG A 131 2.75 -21.14 -11.24
N ARG A 132 2.25 -20.31 -10.32
CA ARG A 132 2.45 -18.84 -10.35
C ARG A 132 3.93 -18.47 -10.22
N SER A 133 4.68 -19.19 -9.39
CA SER A 133 6.13 -19.01 -9.20
C SER A 133 6.90 -19.17 -10.51
N VAL A 134 6.62 -20.23 -11.27
CA VAL A 134 7.31 -20.53 -12.53
C VAL A 134 7.16 -19.40 -13.55
N THR A 135 5.96 -18.82 -13.67
CA THR A 135 5.76 -17.67 -14.59
C THR A 135 6.54 -16.44 -14.13
N ARG A 136 6.61 -16.18 -12.83
CA ARG A 136 7.34 -15.03 -12.29
C ARG A 136 8.84 -15.19 -12.48
N GLU A 137 9.36 -16.39 -12.23
CA GLU A 137 10.77 -16.74 -12.42
C GLU A 137 11.19 -16.63 -13.89
N GLU A 138 10.40 -17.18 -14.82
CA GLU A 138 10.67 -17.06 -16.26
C GLU A 138 10.72 -15.59 -16.74
N LEU A 139 9.85 -14.75 -16.19
CA LEU A 139 9.77 -13.34 -16.55
C LEU A 139 10.74 -12.45 -15.74
N GLY A 140 11.42 -13.00 -14.72
CA GLY A 140 12.26 -12.22 -13.81
C GLY A 140 11.48 -11.15 -13.03
N VAL A 141 10.21 -11.41 -12.70
CA VAL A 141 9.32 -10.45 -12.03
C VAL A 141 9.14 -10.83 -10.56
N GLU A 142 9.44 -9.88 -9.67
CA GLU A 142 9.16 -10.02 -8.25
C GLU A 142 7.64 -10.03 -7.98
N PRO A 143 7.12 -10.89 -7.07
CA PRO A 143 5.72 -10.87 -6.67
C PRO A 143 5.27 -9.48 -6.20
N LEU A 144 4.16 -8.98 -6.75
CA LEU A 144 3.63 -7.67 -6.39
C LEU A 144 3.27 -7.53 -4.90
N LEU A 145 2.91 -8.64 -4.25
CA LEU A 145 2.68 -8.66 -2.81
C LEU A 145 3.92 -8.24 -2.00
N LEU A 146 5.12 -8.67 -2.40
CA LEU A 146 6.35 -8.29 -1.71
C LEU A 146 6.61 -6.79 -1.85
N HIS A 147 6.33 -6.21 -3.02
CA HIS A 147 6.42 -4.78 -3.23
C HIS A 147 5.48 -4.01 -2.29
N ILE A 148 4.23 -4.49 -2.15
CA ILE A 148 3.23 -3.90 -1.25
C ILE A 148 3.68 -3.99 0.21
N GLU A 149 4.08 -5.17 0.66
CA GLU A 149 4.51 -5.41 2.04
C GLU A 149 5.73 -4.56 2.40
N ARG A 150 6.71 -4.42 1.49
CA ARG A 150 7.85 -3.50 1.68
C ARG A 150 7.40 -2.04 1.75
N GLY A 151 6.45 -1.62 0.93
CA GLY A 151 5.93 -0.26 0.96
C GLY A 151 5.22 0.05 2.28
N GLN A 152 4.41 -0.88 2.77
CA GLN A 152 3.76 -0.78 4.08
C GLN A 152 4.78 -0.69 5.22
N LEU A 153 5.82 -1.53 5.21
CA LEU A 153 6.88 -1.48 6.23
C LEU A 153 7.67 -0.17 6.17
N ARG A 154 8.00 0.34 4.98
CA ARG A 154 8.64 1.66 4.84
C ARG A 154 7.77 2.77 5.39
N TRP A 155 6.47 2.76 5.06
CA TRP A 155 5.53 3.76 5.56
C TRP A 155 5.37 3.72 7.08
N LEU A 156 5.25 2.52 7.67
CA LEU A 156 5.27 2.33 9.12
C LEU A 156 6.59 2.84 9.73
N GLY A 157 7.72 2.56 9.08
CA GLY A 157 9.02 3.11 9.43
C GLY A 157 9.00 4.63 9.53
N HIS A 158 8.47 5.33 8.52
CA HIS A 158 8.30 6.79 8.57
C HIS A 158 7.42 7.23 9.74
N LEU A 159 6.28 6.58 9.97
CA LEU A 159 5.40 6.93 11.08
C LEU A 159 6.05 6.81 12.46
N PHE A 160 6.90 5.80 12.66
CA PHE A 160 7.52 5.53 13.96
C PHE A 160 8.90 6.18 14.12
N LEU A 161 9.64 6.44 13.04
CA LEU A 161 11.02 6.95 13.08
C LEU A 161 11.12 8.46 12.79
N ASP A 162 10.22 9.05 12.00
CA ASP A 162 10.11 10.53 11.86
C ASP A 162 9.29 11.17 12.99
N ALA A 163 8.81 10.39 13.96
CA ALA A 163 8.04 10.86 15.13
C ALA A 163 8.84 11.75 16.12
N SER A 164 10.05 12.21 15.74
CA SER A 164 10.71 13.34 16.39
C SER A 164 10.11 14.69 15.98
N TRP A 165 9.27 14.74 14.93
CA TRP A 165 8.45 15.91 14.59
C TRP A 165 7.11 15.86 15.36
N THR A 166 7.08 16.55 16.50
CA THR A 166 5.86 17.05 17.19
C THR A 166 4.62 16.15 17.13
N SER A 167 4.56 15.15 18.02
CA SER A 167 3.34 14.35 18.27
C SER A 167 2.08 15.23 18.45
N PRO A 168 1.08 15.14 17.56
CA PRO A 168 -0.22 15.80 17.72
C PRO A 168 -1.05 15.25 18.90
N TRP A 169 -0.62 14.11 19.45
CA TRP A 169 -1.28 13.36 20.52
C TRP A 169 -0.84 13.77 21.93
N ARG A 170 -0.05 14.85 22.07
CA ARG A 170 0.35 15.40 23.36
C ARG A 170 -0.89 16.04 24.02
N GLY A 171 -1.64 15.26 24.79
CA GLY A 171 -2.75 15.76 25.63
C GLY A 171 -4.08 15.01 25.57
N VAL A 172 -4.17 13.84 24.91
CA VAL A 172 -5.40 13.02 24.94
C VAL A 172 -5.49 12.21 26.23
N PRO A 173 -6.51 12.41 27.10
CA PRO A 173 -6.68 11.61 28.31
C PRO A 173 -7.02 10.15 27.97
N GLY A 174 -6.31 9.20 28.59
CA GLY A 174 -6.59 7.75 28.46
C GLY A 174 -5.69 6.97 27.51
N MET A 175 -4.73 7.60 26.84
CA MET A 175 -3.67 6.88 26.11
C MET A 175 -2.61 6.38 27.10
N PRO A 176 -2.11 5.13 26.98
CA PRO A 176 -1.02 4.67 27.82
C PRO A 176 0.22 5.55 27.57
N HIS A 177 0.72 6.18 28.62
CA HIS A 177 1.99 6.88 28.59
C HIS A 177 3.06 5.84 28.28
N ARG A 178 3.52 5.80 27.03
CA ARG A 178 4.69 5.00 26.68
C ARG A 178 5.91 5.79 27.14
N GLU A 179 6.38 5.48 28.33
CA GLU A 179 7.75 5.78 28.71
C GLU A 179 8.63 4.98 27.75
N GLU A 180 9.32 5.68 26.86
CA GLU A 180 10.26 5.06 25.94
C GLU A 180 11.42 4.49 26.77
N ALA A 181 11.39 3.18 27.01
CA ALA A 181 12.59 2.46 27.38
C ALA A 181 13.50 2.43 26.13
N PRO A 182 14.68 3.09 26.16
CA PRO A 182 15.59 3.06 25.02
C PRO A 182 16.02 1.60 24.80
N GLY A 183 15.76 1.06 23.62
CA GLY A 183 16.20 -0.28 23.19
C GLY A 183 15.10 -1.26 22.77
N LYS A 184 13.87 -1.20 23.31
CA LYS A 184 12.86 -2.25 23.07
C LYS A 184 12.27 -2.27 21.66
N THR A 185 12.16 -1.11 21.01
CA THR A 185 11.58 -0.99 19.66
C THR A 185 12.54 -1.54 18.60
N GLN A 186 13.84 -1.39 18.83
CA GLN A 186 14.90 -1.91 17.97
C GLN A 186 14.95 -3.44 18.07
N ASP A 187 14.93 -4.00 19.29
CA ASP A 187 14.89 -5.46 19.51
C ASP A 187 13.67 -6.14 18.88
N THR A 188 12.51 -5.46 18.88
CA THR A 188 11.28 -6.01 18.31
C THR A 188 11.35 -6.05 16.78
N LEU A 189 11.91 -5.01 16.16
CA LEU A 189 12.10 -4.96 14.71
C LEU A 189 13.24 -5.89 14.25
N GLU A 190 14.31 -6.04 15.04
CA GLU A 190 15.38 -7.00 14.78
C GLU A 190 14.87 -8.43 14.85
N ARG A 191 14.04 -8.77 15.85
CA ARG A 191 13.36 -10.08 15.93
C ARG A 191 12.47 -10.34 14.72
N LEU A 192 11.71 -9.34 14.27
CA LEU A 192 10.85 -9.46 13.09
C LEU A 192 11.67 -9.66 11.80
N CYS A 193 12.74 -8.90 11.60
CA CYS A 193 13.64 -9.05 10.45
C CYS A 193 14.35 -10.41 10.44
N LEU A 194 14.90 -10.85 11.58
CA LEU A 194 15.55 -12.16 11.71
C LEU A 194 14.58 -13.32 11.46
N SER A 195 13.33 -13.20 11.92
CA SER A 195 12.28 -14.22 11.67
C SER A 195 11.88 -14.32 10.20
N ALA A 196 12.06 -13.24 9.43
CA ALA A 196 11.79 -13.19 8.00
C ALA A 196 13.02 -13.56 7.13
N GLY A 197 14.14 -13.95 7.75
CA GLY A 197 15.40 -14.24 7.05
C GLY A 197 16.09 -13.01 6.45
N LEU A 198 15.71 -11.81 6.90
CA LEU A 198 16.30 -10.55 6.49
C LEU A 198 17.34 -10.14 7.55
N GLY A 199 18.58 -9.91 7.14
CA GLY A 199 19.64 -9.44 8.04
C GLY A 199 19.29 -8.14 8.75
N THR A 200 20.02 -7.80 9.82
CA THR A 200 19.78 -6.57 10.57
C THR A 200 20.08 -5.33 9.69
N PRO A 201 19.22 -4.29 9.68
CA PRO A 201 19.44 -3.10 8.85
C PRO A 201 20.66 -2.26 9.25
N TRP A 202 21.20 -2.50 10.45
CA TRP A 202 22.24 -1.68 11.06
C TRP A 202 23.53 -2.49 11.19
N GLY A 203 24.44 -2.33 10.22
CA GLY A 203 25.85 -2.76 10.34
C GLY A 203 26.66 -1.72 11.14
N PRO A 204 27.75 -2.11 11.82
CA PRO A 204 28.48 -1.21 12.71
C PRO A 204 29.13 -0.08 11.93
N SER A 205 28.78 1.16 12.26
CA SER A 205 29.49 2.35 11.80
C SER A 205 30.90 2.35 12.40
N GLY A 206 31.90 2.14 11.54
CA GLY A 206 33.31 2.20 11.91
C GLY A 206 33.67 3.55 12.51
N ARG A 207 34.07 3.54 13.78
CA ARG A 207 34.67 4.69 14.46
C ARG A 207 36.15 4.73 14.06
N ALA A 208 36.48 5.51 13.03
CA ALA A 208 37.87 5.88 12.74
C ALA A 208 38.36 6.83 13.85
N GLY A 209 39.07 6.27 14.83
CA GLY A 209 39.81 7.03 15.83
C GLY A 209 41.10 7.56 15.22
N GLY A 210 41.25 8.89 15.19
CA GLY A 210 42.54 9.53 14.98
C GLY A 210 43.36 9.48 16.26
N SER A 211 44.57 8.98 16.15
CA SER A 211 45.67 9.16 17.12
C SER A 211 46.97 8.84 16.38
N GLY A 212 47.87 9.83 16.31
CA GLY A 212 49.19 9.74 15.66
C GLY A 212 49.51 10.97 14.85
#